data_AF-A0A5M5ZLP1-F1
#
_entry.id   AF-A0A5M5ZLP1-F1
#
_cell.length_a   1.000
_cell.length_b   1.000
_cell.length_c   1.000
_cell.angle_alpha   90.00
_cell.angle_beta   90.00
_cell.angle_gamma   90.00
#
_symmetry.space_group_name_H-M   'P 1'
#
loop_
_entity.id
_entity.type
_entity.pdbx_description
1 polymer ?
#
loop_
_entity_poly.entity_id
_entity_poly.type
_entity_poly.pdbx_seq_one_letter_code
_entity_poly.pdbx_strand_id
1 'polypeptide(L)'
;MKKRNITLCAVAMLCMQGYAKADTFTLKGDNTCVENYAQMTAAYKSNRPKMKKRLFTSKAVEAEILRVKKLLTNPKLAWMFENCFPNTLDTTVHFRMLDGKPDTFVYTGDIHAMWLRDSGAQVWPYVQLANNDAQLKEMLEGVIRRQFLCINIDPYANAFNDGPTGGNWMTDLTDMKPELHERKWEIDSLCYPLRLAYQYWKVTGDSSIFDGEWMKAITAILKTFKEQQRKDGVGPYRFQRKTERALDTLNNDGLGAPVKPVGLIVSAFRPSDDATTLQYLVPSNFFAVSS
;
A
#
# COMPACT_ATOMS: atom_id res chain seq x y z
N MET A 1 66.93 14.31 -19.55
CA MET A 1 68.04 14.73 -18.65
C MET A 1 67.67 15.99 -17.89
N LYS A 2 67.37 15.88 -16.58
CA LYS A 2 67.91 16.69 -15.46
C LYS A 2 66.96 16.58 -14.26
N LYS A 3 67.49 15.94 -13.21
CA LYS A 3 66.98 15.97 -11.83
C LYS A 3 67.13 17.38 -11.25
N ARG A 4 66.24 17.78 -10.34
CA ARG A 4 66.59 18.23 -8.97
C ARG A 4 65.35 18.66 -8.18
N ASN A 5 65.17 18.00 -7.03
CA ASN A 5 64.42 18.49 -5.87
C ASN A 5 65.35 19.35 -5.00
N ILE A 6 64.86 20.49 -4.48
CA ILE A 6 65.37 21.24 -3.31
C ILE A 6 64.10 21.90 -2.66
N THR A 7 63.47 21.40 -1.58
CA THR A 7 63.65 21.67 -0.11
C THR A 7 63.73 23.19 0.23
N LEU A 8 63.12 23.83 1.24
CA LEU A 8 62.25 23.52 2.40
C LEU A 8 61.72 24.88 2.97
N CYS A 9 60.57 24.86 3.66
CA CYS A 9 60.14 25.74 4.79
C CYS A 9 59.98 27.27 4.63
N ALA A 10 58.76 27.79 4.89
CA ALA A 10 58.40 28.41 6.17
C ALA A 10 56.96 29.02 6.18
N VAL A 11 56.15 28.54 7.13
CA VAL A 11 55.21 29.26 8.02
C VAL A 11 54.29 30.35 7.44
N ALA A 12 52.98 30.12 7.49
CA ALA A 12 52.04 30.93 8.31
C ALA A 12 50.62 30.35 8.27
N MET A 13 50.16 29.84 9.43
CA MET A 13 48.74 29.77 9.77
C MET A 13 48.18 31.19 9.83
N LEU A 14 47.07 31.46 9.15
CA LEU A 14 46.06 32.42 9.61
C LEU A 14 44.70 32.12 8.96
N CYS A 15 43.77 31.75 9.85
CA CYS A 15 42.35 32.03 9.81
C CYS A 15 41.47 31.36 8.73
N MET A 16 40.82 30.28 9.17
CA MET A 16 39.41 30.05 8.85
C MET A 16 38.62 31.35 9.08
N GLN A 17 38.00 31.88 8.02
CA GLN A 17 36.70 32.57 8.07
C GLN A 17 36.30 32.96 6.65
N GLY A 18 35.36 32.21 6.10
CA GLY A 18 34.78 32.46 4.80
C GLY A 18 33.56 31.59 4.63
N TYR A 19 32.58 31.76 5.53
CA TYR A 19 31.26 31.20 5.33
C TYR A 19 30.75 31.66 3.96
N ALA A 20 30.53 30.72 3.06
CA ALA A 20 29.70 30.95 1.89
C ALA A 20 28.36 31.48 2.42
N LYS A 21 28.08 32.76 2.16
CA LYS A 21 26.74 33.30 2.37
C LYS A 21 25.84 32.53 1.40
N ALA A 22 25.03 31.64 1.96
CA ALA A 22 23.85 31.16 1.27
C ALA A 22 22.99 32.40 1.01
N ASP A 23 23.02 32.91 -0.22
CA ASP A 23 22.02 33.89 -0.65
C ASP A 23 20.67 33.17 -0.58
N THR A 24 19.94 33.46 0.48
CA THR A 24 18.53 33.13 0.62
C THR A 24 17.80 33.81 -0.52
N PHE A 25 17.48 33.05 -1.56
CA PHE A 25 16.44 33.44 -2.51
C PHE A 25 15.09 33.35 -1.80
N THR A 26 14.83 34.28 -0.88
CA THR A 26 13.51 34.52 -0.35
C THR A 26 12.81 35.39 -1.38
N LEU A 27 11.96 34.77 -2.22
CA LEU A 27 10.91 35.54 -2.89
C LEU A 27 10.10 36.21 -1.77
N LYS A 28 10.24 37.54 -1.64
CA LYS A 28 9.34 38.33 -0.80
C LYS A 28 7.94 38.08 -1.34
N GLY A 29 7.12 37.34 -0.60
CA GLY A 29 5.69 37.34 -0.81
C GLY A 29 5.23 38.79 -0.83
N ASP A 30 4.45 39.16 -1.86
CA ASP A 30 3.76 40.43 -1.84
C ASP A 30 2.64 40.35 -0.80
N ASN A 31 2.96 40.80 0.41
CA ASN A 31 2.03 40.82 1.55
C ASN A 31 0.93 41.89 1.40
N THR A 32 0.86 42.58 0.24
CA THR A 32 -0.16 43.60 -0.05
C THR A 32 -1.28 43.09 -0.95
N CYS A 33 -1.16 41.88 -1.51
CA CYS A 33 -2.27 41.20 -2.14
C CYS A 33 -3.23 40.70 -1.05
N VAL A 34 -4.38 41.36 -0.90
CA VAL A 34 -5.53 40.75 -0.24
C VAL A 34 -6.00 39.64 -1.16
N GLU A 35 -5.50 38.42 -0.95
CA GLU A 35 -6.01 37.24 -1.65
C GLU A 35 -7.51 37.15 -1.36
N ASN A 36 -8.33 37.32 -2.39
CA ASN A 36 -9.77 37.21 -2.25
C ASN A 36 -10.13 35.72 -2.05
N TYR A 37 -10.07 35.29 -0.79
CA TYR A 37 -10.41 33.92 -0.38
C TYR A 37 -11.78 33.48 -0.88
N ALA A 38 -12.74 34.39 -1.07
CA ALA A 38 -14.04 34.06 -1.64
C ALA A 38 -13.96 33.71 -3.13
N GLN A 39 -13.14 34.42 -3.93
CA GLN A 39 -12.89 34.08 -5.34
C GLN A 39 -12.06 32.79 -5.49
N MET A 40 -11.07 32.57 -4.63
CA MET A 40 -10.27 31.33 -4.65
C MET A 40 -11.12 30.12 -4.24
N THR A 41 -11.97 30.25 -3.23
CA THR A 41 -12.90 29.18 -2.82
C THR A 41 -13.96 28.91 -3.89
N ALA A 42 -14.42 29.95 -4.60
CA ALA A 42 -15.32 29.79 -5.75
C ALA A 42 -14.65 29.08 -6.94
N ALA A 43 -13.33 29.16 -7.09
CA ALA A 43 -12.60 28.49 -8.16
C ALA A 43 -12.45 26.97 -7.95
N TYR A 44 -12.51 26.48 -6.70
CA TYR A 44 -12.23 25.09 -6.35
C TYR A 44 -13.49 24.27 -6.09
N LYS A 45 -14.22 23.97 -7.18
CA LYS A 45 -15.32 22.99 -7.14
C LYS A 45 -14.77 21.59 -6.85
N SER A 46 -15.40 20.86 -5.91
CA SER A 46 -14.98 19.49 -5.58
C SER A 46 -15.10 18.56 -6.79
N ASN A 47 -14.11 17.68 -6.94
CA ASN A 47 -14.05 16.62 -7.94
C ASN A 47 -14.62 15.29 -7.41
N ARG A 48 -15.08 15.24 -6.16
CA ARG A 48 -15.74 14.06 -5.60
C ARG A 48 -17.00 13.71 -6.42
N PRO A 49 -17.39 12.44 -6.48
CA PRO A 49 -18.70 12.07 -7.00
C PRO A 49 -19.81 12.85 -6.28
N LYS A 50 -20.90 13.12 -7.03
CA LYS A 50 -22.14 13.63 -6.43
C LYS A 50 -22.55 12.71 -5.28
N MET A 51 -23.09 13.26 -4.20
CA MET A 51 -23.39 12.51 -2.97
C MET A 51 -24.14 11.19 -3.22
N LYS A 52 -25.17 11.21 -4.07
CA LYS A 52 -25.96 10.00 -4.45
C LYS A 52 -25.21 8.92 -5.25
N LYS A 53 -23.99 9.20 -5.68
CA LYS A 53 -23.12 8.28 -6.44
C LYS A 53 -21.91 7.80 -5.63
N ARG A 54 -21.76 8.25 -4.38
CA ARG A 54 -20.70 7.78 -3.48
C ARG A 54 -21.09 6.39 -2.99
N LEU A 55 -20.15 5.46 -3.02
CA LEU A 55 -20.43 4.06 -2.68
C LEU A 55 -20.60 3.84 -1.17
N PHE A 56 -19.81 4.56 -0.36
CA PHE A 56 -19.88 4.53 1.09
C PHE A 56 -19.71 5.94 1.67
N THR A 57 -20.41 6.25 2.77
CA THR A 57 -20.28 7.55 3.46
C THR A 57 -20.09 7.34 4.95
N SER A 58 -19.11 8.05 5.53
CA SER A 58 -18.87 8.06 6.97
C SER A 58 -19.05 9.47 7.54
N LYS A 59 -19.78 9.59 8.64
CA LYS A 59 -19.99 10.87 9.34
C LYS A 59 -18.68 11.39 9.93
N ALA A 60 -17.84 10.51 10.48
CA ALA A 60 -16.55 10.90 11.02
C ALA A 60 -15.60 11.41 9.93
N VAL A 61 -15.60 10.78 8.75
CA VAL A 61 -14.79 11.24 7.60
C VAL A 61 -15.26 12.60 7.10
N GLU A 62 -16.57 12.84 6.93
CA GLU A 62 -17.07 14.16 6.52
C GLU A 62 -16.75 15.25 7.57
N ALA A 63 -16.85 14.93 8.86
CA ALA A 63 -16.46 15.85 9.93
C ALA A 63 -14.97 16.19 9.88
N GLU A 64 -14.11 15.20 9.60
CA GLU A 64 -12.66 15.41 9.48
C GLU A 64 -12.31 16.26 8.26
N ILE A 65 -13.00 16.08 7.13
CA ILE A 65 -12.86 16.96 5.95
C ILE A 65 -13.19 18.41 6.32
N LEU A 66 -14.30 18.65 7.01
CA LEU A 66 -14.68 19.99 7.46
C LEU A 66 -13.66 20.59 8.43
N ARG A 67 -13.12 19.78 9.35
CA ARG A 67 -12.10 20.21 10.32
C ARG A 67 -10.81 20.62 9.62
N VAL A 68 -10.29 19.78 8.74
CA VAL A 68 -9.02 20.03 8.03
C VAL A 68 -9.14 21.22 7.07
N LYS A 69 -10.25 21.35 6.34
CA LYS A 69 -10.50 22.52 5.47
C LYS A 69 -10.51 23.84 6.24
N LYS A 70 -10.96 23.86 7.50
CA LYS A 70 -10.93 25.06 8.35
C LYS A 70 -9.53 25.41 8.86
N LEU A 71 -8.62 24.43 8.95
CA LEU A 71 -7.24 24.62 9.43
C LEU A 71 -6.27 25.00 8.31
N LEU A 72 -6.50 24.51 7.10
CA LEU A 72 -5.63 24.76 5.96
C LEU A 72 -5.86 26.16 5.38
N THR A 73 -4.82 26.97 5.38
CA THR A 73 -4.83 28.31 4.77
C THR A 73 -4.62 28.29 3.26
N ASN A 74 -4.04 27.21 2.72
CA ASN A 74 -3.88 27.02 1.27
C ASN A 74 -5.15 26.38 0.67
N PRO A 75 -5.94 27.12 -0.14
CA PRO A 75 -7.22 26.64 -0.65
C PRO A 75 -7.08 25.47 -1.63
N LYS A 76 -5.99 25.42 -2.41
CA LYS A 76 -5.71 24.30 -3.32
C LYS A 76 -5.45 23.01 -2.53
N LEU A 77 -4.68 23.10 -1.43
CA LEU A 77 -4.42 21.96 -0.56
C LEU A 77 -5.69 21.48 0.16
N ALA A 78 -6.53 22.40 0.63
CA ALA A 78 -7.83 22.05 1.22
C ALA A 78 -8.75 21.33 0.22
N TRP A 79 -8.79 21.81 -1.03
CA TRP A 79 -9.51 21.16 -2.13
C TRP A 79 -8.94 19.78 -2.48
N MET A 80 -7.60 19.63 -2.55
CA MET A 80 -6.95 18.33 -2.77
C MET A 80 -7.29 17.35 -1.64
N PHE A 81 -7.22 17.80 -0.38
CA PHE A 81 -7.56 16.97 0.77
C PHE A 81 -9.02 16.49 0.70
N GLU A 82 -9.97 17.38 0.41
CA GLU A 82 -11.38 17.03 0.23
C GLU A 82 -11.60 16.00 -0.88
N ASN A 83 -10.85 16.07 -1.97
CA ASN A 83 -10.99 15.12 -3.08
C ASN A 83 -10.31 13.77 -2.81
N CYS A 84 -9.13 13.78 -2.18
CA CYS A 84 -8.30 12.60 -2.02
C CYS A 84 -8.65 11.81 -0.75
N PHE A 85 -8.86 12.48 0.39
CA PHE A 85 -9.06 11.81 1.66
C PHE A 85 -10.25 10.84 1.68
N PRO A 86 -11.44 11.14 1.12
CA PRO A 86 -12.56 10.20 1.07
C PRO A 86 -12.62 9.38 -0.22
N ASN A 87 -11.63 9.45 -1.13
CA ASN A 87 -11.78 8.88 -2.47
C ASN A 87 -12.07 7.37 -2.44
N THR A 88 -11.38 6.61 -1.58
CA THR A 88 -11.67 5.18 -1.36
C THR A 88 -13.13 4.93 -1.02
N LEU A 89 -13.69 5.65 -0.04
CA LEU A 89 -15.10 5.47 0.36
C LEU A 89 -16.05 5.89 -0.76
N ASP A 90 -15.72 6.98 -1.45
CA ASP A 90 -16.56 7.54 -2.50
C ASP A 90 -16.62 6.63 -3.74
N THR A 91 -15.54 5.94 -4.10
CA THR A 91 -15.40 5.31 -5.43
C THR A 91 -15.01 3.85 -5.45
N THR A 92 -14.57 3.23 -4.34
CA THR A 92 -14.04 1.85 -4.40
C THR A 92 -14.61 0.86 -3.39
N VAL A 93 -15.32 1.31 -2.36
CA VAL A 93 -15.84 0.46 -1.27
C VAL A 93 -17.20 -0.13 -1.60
N HIS A 94 -17.30 -1.46 -1.55
CA HIS A 94 -18.56 -2.22 -1.66
C HIS A 94 -18.82 -2.98 -0.36
N PHE A 95 -19.54 -2.33 0.55
CA PHE A 95 -19.93 -2.90 1.85
C PHE A 95 -21.21 -3.73 1.74
N ARG A 96 -21.25 -4.88 2.41
CA ARG A 96 -22.42 -5.76 2.55
C ARG A 96 -22.29 -6.67 3.78
N MET A 97 -23.32 -7.44 4.04
CA MET A 97 -23.30 -8.52 5.04
C MET A 97 -23.20 -9.86 4.33
N LEU A 98 -22.31 -10.74 4.80
CA LEU A 98 -22.13 -12.11 4.34
C LEU A 98 -22.26 -13.05 5.55
N ASP A 99 -23.26 -13.93 5.53
CA ASP A 99 -23.54 -14.89 6.61
C ASP A 99 -23.62 -14.23 8.01
N GLY A 100 -24.23 -13.05 8.08
CA GLY A 100 -24.40 -12.28 9.31
C GLY A 100 -23.14 -11.56 9.79
N LYS A 101 -22.04 -11.57 9.02
CA LYS A 101 -20.81 -10.83 9.31
C LYS A 101 -20.56 -9.72 8.29
N PRO A 102 -19.89 -8.63 8.66
CA PRO A 102 -19.48 -7.59 7.72
C PRO A 102 -18.55 -8.15 6.64
N ASP A 103 -18.77 -7.72 5.40
CA ASP A 103 -17.95 -8.05 4.24
C ASP A 103 -17.76 -6.79 3.39
N THR A 104 -16.52 -6.42 3.14
CA THR A 104 -16.23 -5.23 2.31
C THR A 104 -15.21 -5.57 1.25
N PHE A 105 -15.65 -5.47 0.00
CA PHE A 105 -14.77 -5.56 -1.15
C PHE A 105 -14.27 -4.15 -1.52
N VAL A 106 -12.96 -3.98 -1.71
CA VAL A 106 -12.35 -2.68 -2.02
C VAL A 106 -11.58 -2.77 -3.32
N TYR A 107 -12.10 -2.15 -4.38
CA TYR A 107 -11.39 -2.03 -5.65
C TYR A 107 -10.17 -1.09 -5.52
N THR A 108 -9.15 -1.29 -6.35
CA THR A 108 -8.00 -0.35 -6.37
C THR A 108 -8.39 0.99 -6.98
N GLY A 109 -9.27 0.98 -7.98
CA GLY A 109 -9.76 2.16 -8.67
C GLY A 109 -10.05 1.86 -10.14
N ASP A 110 -9.12 2.22 -11.01
CA ASP A 110 -9.21 1.97 -12.46
C ASP A 110 -8.96 0.51 -12.84
N ILE A 111 -8.28 -0.26 -11.98
CA ILE A 111 -8.19 -1.72 -12.09
C ILE A 111 -9.31 -2.35 -11.25
N HIS A 112 -10.15 -3.15 -11.90
CA HIS A 112 -11.38 -3.69 -11.31
C HIS A 112 -11.15 -5.01 -10.56
N ALA A 113 -10.24 -5.00 -9.58
CA ALA A 113 -10.04 -6.07 -8.61
C ALA A 113 -9.56 -5.52 -7.26
N MET A 114 -9.49 -6.39 -6.24
CA MET A 114 -9.02 -6.06 -4.90
C MET A 114 -7.62 -6.62 -4.67
N TRP A 115 -6.63 -5.74 -4.51
CA TRP A 115 -5.30 -6.12 -4.02
C TRP A 115 -5.31 -6.16 -2.49
N LEU A 116 -4.64 -7.15 -1.90
CA LEU A 116 -4.46 -7.20 -0.44
C LEU A 116 -3.68 -5.98 0.08
N ARG A 117 -2.63 -5.57 -0.65
CA ARG A 117 -1.87 -4.35 -0.40
C ARG A 117 -2.75 -3.11 -0.43
N ASP A 118 -3.37 -2.85 -1.57
CA ASP A 118 -4.09 -1.61 -1.84
C ASP A 118 -5.26 -1.46 -0.90
N SER A 119 -6.09 -2.49 -0.74
CA SER A 119 -7.22 -2.44 0.20
C SER A 119 -6.77 -2.18 1.64
N GLY A 120 -5.67 -2.82 2.09
CA GLY A 120 -5.10 -2.59 3.42
C GLY A 120 -4.58 -1.17 3.62
N ALA A 121 -4.05 -0.54 2.58
CA ALA A 121 -3.55 0.83 2.63
C ALA A 121 -4.65 1.89 2.45
N GLN A 122 -5.59 1.66 1.53
CA GLN A 122 -6.67 2.56 1.15
C GLN A 122 -7.55 2.93 2.35
N VAL A 123 -7.89 1.96 3.22
CA VAL A 123 -8.73 2.22 4.40
C VAL A 123 -7.94 2.51 5.69
N TRP A 124 -6.62 2.34 5.67
CA TRP A 124 -5.75 2.56 6.83
C TRP A 124 -5.99 3.89 7.57
N PRO A 125 -6.03 5.06 6.91
CA PRO A 125 -6.16 6.33 7.62
C PRO A 125 -7.53 6.50 8.29
N TYR A 126 -8.54 5.68 7.95
CA TYR A 126 -9.86 5.75 8.56
C TYR A 126 -9.97 4.97 9.87
N VAL A 127 -9.02 4.06 10.15
CA VAL A 127 -9.03 3.27 11.39
C VAL A 127 -9.04 4.16 12.63
N GLN A 128 -8.29 5.28 12.60
CA GLN A 128 -8.27 6.24 13.72
C GLN A 128 -9.62 6.92 14.00
N LEU A 129 -10.57 6.84 13.05
CA LEU A 129 -11.91 7.42 13.15
C LEU A 129 -12.97 6.38 13.56
N ALA A 130 -12.63 5.09 13.61
CA ALA A 130 -13.58 3.99 13.78
C ALA A 130 -14.39 4.09 15.08
N ASN A 131 -13.80 4.53 16.19
CA ASN A 131 -14.53 4.68 17.47
C ASN A 131 -15.56 5.81 17.46
N ASN A 132 -15.51 6.70 16.47
CA ASN A 132 -16.43 7.82 16.34
C ASN A 132 -17.55 7.55 15.33
N ASP A 133 -17.53 6.40 14.65
CA ASP A 133 -18.49 6.05 13.61
C ASP A 133 -18.65 4.52 13.48
N ALA A 134 -19.76 4.01 14.02
CA ALA A 134 -20.04 2.56 14.04
C ALA A 134 -20.13 1.95 12.63
N GLN A 135 -20.67 2.67 11.64
CA GLN A 135 -20.76 2.15 10.27
C GLN A 135 -19.38 2.08 9.63
N LEU A 136 -18.52 3.07 9.88
CA LEU A 136 -17.13 3.03 9.43
C LEU A 136 -16.37 1.87 10.08
N LYS A 137 -16.57 1.65 11.38
CA LYS A 137 -15.97 0.52 12.10
C LYS A 137 -16.38 -0.83 11.50
N GLU A 138 -17.67 -1.02 11.22
CA GLU A 138 -18.20 -2.25 10.62
C GLU A 138 -17.67 -2.47 9.19
N MET A 139 -17.54 -1.41 8.40
CA MET A 139 -16.92 -1.49 7.06
C MET A 139 -15.44 -1.91 7.16
N LEU A 140 -14.68 -1.32 8.09
CA LEU A 140 -13.27 -1.69 8.31
C LEU A 140 -13.13 -3.16 8.75
N GLU A 141 -13.99 -3.63 9.65
CA GLU A 141 -14.10 -5.05 10.00
C GLU A 141 -14.34 -5.91 8.74
N GLY A 142 -15.27 -5.48 7.88
CA GLY A 142 -15.59 -6.18 6.64
C GLY A 142 -14.41 -6.28 5.67
N VAL A 143 -13.54 -5.27 5.59
CA VAL A 143 -12.32 -5.32 4.76
C VAL A 143 -11.36 -6.39 5.30
N ILE A 144 -11.13 -6.40 6.61
CA ILE A 144 -10.22 -7.35 7.27
C ILE A 144 -10.72 -8.78 7.07
N ARG A 145 -12.02 -9.01 7.26
CA ARG A 145 -12.65 -10.33 7.05
C ARG A 145 -12.51 -10.79 5.61
N ARG A 146 -12.80 -9.90 4.64
CA ARG A 146 -12.61 -10.20 3.22
C ARG A 146 -11.16 -10.55 2.90
N GLN A 147 -10.19 -9.83 3.45
CA GLN A 147 -8.76 -10.12 3.24
C GLN A 147 -8.36 -11.51 3.78
N PHE A 148 -8.88 -11.92 4.94
CA PHE A 148 -8.63 -13.28 5.46
C PHE A 148 -9.23 -14.36 4.55
N LEU A 149 -10.43 -14.14 4.02
CA LEU A 149 -11.03 -15.05 3.04
C LEU A 149 -10.18 -15.14 1.77
N CYS A 150 -9.67 -14.02 1.26
CA CYS A 150 -8.76 -13.98 0.12
C CYS A 150 -7.47 -14.78 0.39
N ILE A 151 -6.82 -14.59 1.54
CA ILE A 151 -5.63 -15.38 1.92
C ILE A 151 -5.95 -16.87 1.99
N ASN A 152 -7.13 -17.25 2.50
CA ASN A 152 -7.57 -18.63 2.57
C ASN A 152 -7.90 -19.23 1.19
N ILE A 153 -8.30 -18.41 0.22
CA ILE A 153 -8.45 -18.82 -1.18
C ILE A 153 -7.07 -19.16 -1.76
N ASP A 154 -6.11 -18.24 -1.69
CA ASP A 154 -4.73 -18.50 -2.12
C ASP A 154 -3.73 -17.52 -1.48
N PRO A 155 -2.82 -17.97 -0.59
CA PRO A 155 -1.86 -17.09 0.07
C PRO A 155 -0.71 -16.66 -0.84
N TYR A 156 -0.65 -17.14 -2.09
CA TYR A 156 0.33 -16.68 -3.08
C TYR A 156 -0.21 -15.59 -4.02
N ALA A 157 -1.52 -15.28 -3.96
CA ALA A 157 -2.13 -14.29 -4.85
C ALA A 157 -2.07 -12.87 -4.27
N ASN A 158 -1.77 -11.90 -5.14
CA ASN A 158 -1.81 -10.47 -4.82
C ASN A 158 -3.22 -9.87 -4.98
N ALA A 159 -4.00 -10.36 -5.97
CA ALA A 159 -5.25 -9.73 -6.39
C ALA A 159 -6.43 -10.70 -6.55
N PHE A 160 -7.61 -10.27 -6.10
CA PHE A 160 -8.81 -11.08 -6.02
C PHE A 160 -9.99 -10.41 -6.74
N ASN A 161 -10.88 -11.25 -7.26
CA ASN A 161 -12.17 -10.86 -7.83
C ASN A 161 -13.26 -10.87 -6.77
N ASP A 162 -14.34 -10.12 -7.03
CA ASP A 162 -15.54 -10.18 -6.21
C ASP A 162 -16.41 -11.39 -6.61
N GLY A 163 -15.97 -12.58 -6.16
CA GLY A 163 -16.52 -13.87 -6.56
C GLY A 163 -15.72 -14.55 -7.69
N PRO A 164 -16.12 -15.77 -8.11
CA PRO A 164 -15.37 -16.59 -9.07
C PRO A 164 -15.61 -16.16 -10.52
N THR A 165 -15.30 -14.91 -10.86
CA THR A 165 -15.59 -14.33 -12.20
C THR A 165 -14.58 -14.73 -13.28
N GLY A 166 -13.40 -15.25 -12.88
CA GLY A 166 -12.25 -15.36 -13.77
C GLY A 166 -11.76 -13.99 -14.23
N GLY A 167 -10.96 -13.96 -15.30
CA GLY A 167 -10.43 -12.71 -15.84
C GLY A 167 -9.37 -12.92 -16.92
N ASN A 168 -8.77 -11.82 -17.36
CA ASN A 168 -7.79 -11.80 -18.45
C ASN A 168 -6.50 -12.59 -18.11
N TRP A 169 -6.11 -12.63 -16.83
CA TRP A 169 -4.90 -13.30 -16.35
C TRP A 169 -5.09 -14.80 -16.06
N MET A 170 -6.26 -15.38 -16.33
CA MET A 170 -6.47 -16.84 -16.24
C MET A 170 -5.55 -17.64 -17.18
N THR A 171 -4.91 -16.98 -18.14
CA THR A 171 -3.95 -17.56 -19.08
C THR A 171 -2.51 -17.56 -18.57
N ASP A 172 -2.24 -17.00 -17.39
CA ASP A 172 -0.93 -17.08 -16.75
C ASP A 172 -0.54 -18.54 -16.48
N LEU A 173 0.75 -18.83 -16.65
CA LEU A 173 1.33 -20.14 -16.45
C LEU A 173 1.63 -20.34 -14.95
N THR A 174 0.57 -20.42 -14.15
CA THR A 174 0.53 -20.67 -12.70
C THR A 174 -0.81 -21.32 -12.33
N ASP A 175 -0.94 -21.80 -11.10
CA ASP A 175 -2.18 -22.41 -10.58
C ASP A 175 -3.28 -21.36 -10.30
N MET A 176 -3.88 -20.82 -11.35
CA MET A 176 -4.98 -19.84 -11.26
C MET A 176 -6.28 -20.49 -10.74
N LYS A 177 -7.10 -19.67 -10.07
CA LYS A 177 -8.49 -19.99 -9.69
C LYS A 177 -9.42 -18.85 -10.14
N PRO A 178 -10.71 -19.10 -10.41
CA PRO A 178 -11.64 -18.07 -10.88
C PRO A 178 -11.81 -16.88 -9.92
N GLU A 179 -11.56 -17.07 -8.63
CA GLU A 179 -11.59 -16.03 -7.60
C GLU A 179 -10.38 -15.09 -7.66
N LEU A 180 -9.32 -15.46 -8.38
CA LEU A 180 -8.09 -14.69 -8.47
C LEU A 180 -8.16 -13.75 -9.69
N HIS A 181 -7.89 -12.48 -9.45
CA HIS A 181 -7.61 -11.56 -10.54
C HIS A 181 -6.19 -11.79 -11.06
N GLU A 182 -5.21 -11.89 -10.15
CA GLU A 182 -3.80 -12.11 -10.47
C GLU A 182 -3.12 -12.91 -9.33
N ARG A 183 -2.11 -13.70 -9.67
CA ARG A 183 -1.42 -14.59 -8.73
C ARG A 183 0.08 -14.33 -8.66
N LYS A 184 0.48 -13.06 -8.58
CA LYS A 184 1.89 -12.66 -8.36
C LYS A 184 2.22 -12.74 -6.88
N TRP A 185 3.23 -13.56 -6.54
CA TRP A 185 3.65 -13.76 -5.15
C TRP A 185 4.46 -12.58 -4.61
N GLU A 186 3.87 -11.89 -3.64
CA GLU A 186 4.41 -10.70 -2.99
C GLU A 186 4.33 -10.85 -1.47
N ILE A 187 5.46 -10.76 -0.78
CA ILE A 187 5.48 -10.88 0.69
C ILE A 187 4.54 -9.85 1.34
N ASP A 188 4.52 -8.61 0.83
CA ASP A 188 3.73 -7.53 1.42
C ASP A 188 2.21 -7.74 1.29
N SER A 189 1.74 -8.51 0.30
CA SER A 189 0.33 -8.88 0.18
C SER A 189 -0.18 -9.62 1.42
N LEU A 190 0.68 -10.39 2.11
CA LEU A 190 0.34 -11.02 3.38
C LEU A 190 0.59 -10.12 4.60
N CYS A 191 1.40 -9.07 4.48
CA CYS A 191 1.73 -8.14 5.57
C CYS A 191 0.65 -7.06 5.77
N TYR A 192 0.09 -6.52 4.68
CA TYR A 192 -0.91 -5.44 4.75
C TYR A 192 -2.18 -5.83 5.53
N PRO A 193 -2.76 -7.03 5.34
CA PRO A 193 -3.90 -7.48 6.14
C PRO A 193 -3.59 -7.62 7.64
N LEU A 194 -2.41 -8.15 7.99
CA LEU A 194 -1.95 -8.27 9.38
C LEU A 194 -1.81 -6.89 10.04
N ARG A 195 -1.14 -5.96 9.34
CA ARG A 195 -1.00 -4.56 9.75
C ARG A 195 -2.37 -3.94 10.02
N LEU A 196 -3.31 -4.05 9.07
CA LEU A 196 -4.66 -3.46 9.21
C LEU A 196 -5.42 -4.06 10.40
N ALA A 197 -5.44 -5.39 10.51
CA ALA A 197 -6.12 -6.11 11.60
C ALA A 197 -5.56 -5.72 12.97
N TYR A 198 -4.24 -5.66 13.11
CA TYR A 198 -3.59 -5.24 14.36
C TYR A 198 -3.97 -3.81 14.74
N GLN A 199 -3.91 -2.86 13.80
CA GLN A 199 -4.24 -1.47 14.08
C GLN A 199 -5.72 -1.29 14.41
N TYR A 200 -6.61 -1.98 13.68
CA TYR A 200 -8.05 -1.99 13.98
C TYR A 200 -8.30 -2.48 15.40
N TRP A 201 -7.72 -3.62 15.77
CA TRP A 201 -7.84 -4.16 17.13
C TRP A 201 -7.30 -3.18 18.18
N LYS A 202 -6.11 -2.61 17.97
CA LYS A 202 -5.50 -1.68 18.92
C LYS A 202 -6.30 -0.40 19.11
N VAL A 203 -6.88 0.16 18.05
CA VAL A 203 -7.67 1.39 18.12
C VAL A 203 -9.05 1.11 18.70
N THR A 204 -9.71 0.03 18.30
CA THR A 204 -11.13 -0.19 18.61
C THR A 204 -11.38 -1.10 19.82
N GLY A 205 -10.37 -1.85 20.26
CA GLY A 205 -10.50 -2.91 21.26
C GLY A 205 -11.25 -4.15 20.76
N ASP A 206 -11.72 -4.16 19.50
CA ASP A 206 -12.53 -5.23 18.95
C ASP A 206 -11.64 -6.37 18.43
N SER A 207 -11.74 -7.52 19.08
CA SER A 207 -11.02 -8.75 18.73
C SER A 207 -11.91 -9.77 18.00
N SER A 208 -13.15 -9.44 17.66
CA SER A 208 -14.10 -10.36 17.00
C SER A 208 -13.66 -10.77 15.58
N ILE A 209 -12.77 -10.00 14.96
CA ILE A 209 -12.12 -10.32 13.67
C ILE A 209 -11.20 -11.54 13.75
N PHE A 210 -10.69 -11.89 14.94
CA PHE A 210 -9.76 -13.00 15.14
C PHE A 210 -10.49 -14.31 15.41
N ASP A 211 -11.28 -14.74 14.42
CA ASP A 211 -12.05 -15.99 14.49
C ASP A 211 -11.36 -17.16 13.75
N GLY A 212 -12.13 -18.20 13.41
CA GLY A 212 -11.62 -19.37 12.70
C GLY A 212 -11.03 -19.06 11.31
N GLU A 213 -11.53 -18.04 10.61
CA GLU A 213 -10.99 -17.66 9.29
C GLU A 213 -9.64 -16.98 9.43
N TRP A 214 -9.46 -16.15 10.47
CA TRP A 214 -8.16 -15.62 10.85
C TRP A 214 -7.14 -16.73 11.15
N MET A 215 -7.52 -17.73 11.94
CA MET A 215 -6.61 -18.83 12.31
C MET A 215 -6.14 -19.63 11.10
N LYS A 216 -7.03 -19.85 10.11
CA LYS A 216 -6.64 -20.44 8.82
C LYS A 216 -5.67 -19.52 8.06
N ALA A 217 -5.96 -18.22 8.00
CA ALA A 217 -5.18 -17.25 7.25
C ALA A 217 -3.76 -17.12 7.82
N ILE A 218 -3.60 -16.92 9.14
CA ILE A 218 -2.26 -16.81 9.75
C ILE A 218 -1.45 -18.10 9.63
N THR A 219 -2.11 -19.27 9.69
CA THR A 219 -1.47 -20.57 9.45
C THR A 219 -0.97 -20.67 8.01
N ALA A 220 -1.78 -20.25 7.03
CA ALA A 220 -1.40 -20.20 5.63
C ALA A 220 -0.23 -19.23 5.39
N ILE A 221 -0.25 -18.04 6.01
CA ILE A 221 0.84 -17.06 5.93
C ILE A 221 2.16 -17.66 6.43
N LEU A 222 2.15 -18.27 7.62
CA LEU A 222 3.35 -18.90 8.20
C LEU A 222 3.87 -20.04 7.32
N LYS A 223 2.96 -20.84 6.73
CA LYS A 223 3.33 -21.90 5.78
C LYS A 223 4.00 -21.30 4.54
N THR A 224 3.38 -20.33 3.90
CA THR A 224 3.87 -19.67 2.68
C THR A 224 5.24 -19.01 2.92
N PHE A 225 5.40 -18.26 4.01
CA PHE A 225 6.70 -17.66 4.34
C PHE A 225 7.79 -18.70 4.54
N LYS A 226 7.52 -19.82 5.22
CA LYS A 226 8.49 -20.91 5.41
C LYS A 226 8.82 -21.63 4.10
N GLU A 227 7.81 -21.91 3.26
CA GLU A 227 8.02 -22.48 1.93
C GLU A 227 8.96 -21.59 1.10
N GLN A 228 8.77 -20.27 1.17
CA GLN A 228 9.57 -19.30 0.43
C GLN A 228 10.91 -18.96 1.10
N GLN A 229 11.26 -19.56 2.25
CA GLN A 229 12.66 -19.64 2.68
C GLN A 229 13.48 -20.59 1.80
N ARG A 230 12.81 -21.49 1.06
CA ARG A 230 13.40 -22.42 0.08
C ARG A 230 14.53 -23.29 0.64
N LYS A 231 14.45 -23.66 1.91
CA LYS A 231 15.48 -24.45 2.62
C LYS A 231 15.58 -25.89 2.10
N ASP A 232 14.44 -26.50 1.82
CA ASP A 232 14.34 -27.91 1.43
C ASP A 232 14.00 -28.10 -0.06
N GLY A 233 14.11 -27.02 -0.86
CA GLY A 233 13.77 -27.02 -2.28
C GLY A 233 13.25 -25.65 -2.75
N VAL A 234 12.95 -25.53 -4.04
CA VAL A 234 12.51 -24.25 -4.64
C VAL A 234 11.11 -23.79 -4.22
N GLY A 235 10.37 -24.63 -3.49
CA GLY A 235 9.01 -24.37 -3.04
C GLY A 235 7.95 -24.65 -4.11
N PRO A 236 6.66 -24.51 -3.77
CA PRO A 236 5.55 -24.89 -4.66
C PRO A 236 5.15 -23.79 -5.66
N TYR A 237 5.59 -22.55 -5.45
CA TYR A 237 5.20 -21.43 -6.31
C TYR A 237 6.07 -21.32 -7.55
N ARG A 238 5.41 -21.22 -8.70
CA ARG A 238 6.01 -21.01 -10.02
C ARG A 238 5.08 -20.11 -10.83
N PHE A 239 5.64 -19.16 -11.58
CA PHE A 239 4.85 -18.22 -12.37
C PHE A 239 5.56 -17.83 -13.66
N GLN A 240 4.86 -17.92 -14.79
CA GLN A 240 5.27 -17.26 -16.03
C GLN A 240 4.06 -16.63 -16.71
N ARG A 241 4.30 -15.58 -17.48
CA ARG A 241 3.31 -14.93 -18.34
C ARG A 241 3.88 -14.77 -19.74
N LYS A 242 3.05 -14.97 -20.75
CA LYS A 242 3.38 -14.59 -22.14
C LYS A 242 3.09 -13.11 -22.30
N THR A 243 4.14 -12.29 -22.26
CA THR A 243 4.06 -10.83 -22.33
C THR A 243 5.37 -10.24 -22.86
N GLU A 244 5.28 -9.09 -23.49
CA GLU A 244 6.40 -8.24 -23.90
C GLU A 244 7.05 -7.50 -22.71
N ARG A 245 6.37 -7.44 -21.56
CA ARG A 245 6.84 -6.75 -20.35
C ARG A 245 7.72 -7.69 -19.52
N ALA A 246 9.03 -7.47 -19.56
CA ALA A 246 10.01 -8.39 -18.98
C ALA A 246 9.82 -8.68 -17.48
N LEU A 247 9.31 -7.72 -16.71
CA LEU A 247 9.10 -7.87 -15.27
C LEU A 247 7.73 -8.43 -14.90
N ASP A 248 6.85 -8.68 -15.88
CA ASP A 248 5.55 -9.33 -15.66
C ASP A 248 5.63 -10.86 -15.75
N THR A 249 6.84 -11.42 -15.80
CA THR A 249 7.10 -12.87 -15.82
C THR A 249 8.39 -13.19 -15.06
N LEU A 250 8.57 -14.43 -14.62
CA LEU A 250 9.80 -14.85 -13.91
C LEU A 250 10.75 -15.61 -14.85
N ASN A 251 12.05 -15.33 -14.70
CA ASN A 251 13.13 -16.09 -15.33
C ASN A 251 13.30 -17.49 -14.71
N ASN A 252 14.22 -18.29 -15.27
CA ASN A 252 14.52 -19.67 -14.85
C ASN A 252 13.26 -20.52 -14.75
N ASP A 253 12.54 -20.63 -15.87
CA ASP A 253 11.31 -21.40 -15.98
C ASP A 253 10.30 -21.05 -14.89
N GLY A 254 10.14 -19.76 -14.56
CA GLY A 254 9.13 -19.33 -13.60
C GLY A 254 9.53 -19.41 -12.12
N LEU A 255 10.79 -19.71 -11.81
CA LEU A 255 11.28 -19.86 -10.42
C LEU A 255 11.97 -18.60 -9.87
N GLY A 256 12.32 -17.65 -10.75
CA GLY A 256 13.10 -16.47 -10.40
C GLY A 256 14.61 -16.75 -10.36
N ALA A 257 15.43 -15.72 -10.06
CA ALA A 257 16.88 -15.88 -9.90
C ALA A 257 17.23 -16.80 -8.70
N PRO A 258 18.23 -17.70 -8.79
CA PRO A 258 18.60 -18.59 -7.68
C PRO A 258 18.93 -17.85 -6.39
N VAL A 259 18.59 -18.45 -5.25
CA VAL A 259 18.89 -17.92 -3.92
C VAL A 259 19.66 -18.95 -3.10
N LYS A 260 20.51 -18.47 -2.17
CA LYS A 260 21.06 -19.31 -1.10
C LYS A 260 20.13 -19.21 0.11
N PRO A 261 19.54 -20.31 0.62
CA PRO A 261 18.53 -20.29 1.68
C PRO A 261 19.11 -19.93 3.05
N VAL A 262 19.34 -18.63 3.29
CA VAL A 262 19.99 -18.10 4.51
C VAL A 262 19.00 -17.70 5.62
N GLY A 263 17.69 -17.91 5.40
CA GLY A 263 16.63 -17.61 6.37
C GLY A 263 15.70 -16.45 5.98
N LEU A 264 16.08 -15.65 4.99
CA LEU A 264 15.19 -14.65 4.37
C LEU A 264 14.09 -15.33 3.55
N ILE A 265 12.99 -14.62 3.36
CA ILE A 265 11.83 -15.05 2.59
C ILE A 265 11.96 -14.51 1.16
N VAL A 266 11.79 -15.38 0.17
CA VAL A 266 11.69 -14.99 -1.25
C VAL A 266 10.39 -14.22 -1.48
N SER A 267 10.48 -13.08 -2.18
CA SER A 267 9.36 -12.42 -2.86
C SER A 267 9.58 -12.56 -4.37
N ALA A 268 8.65 -13.17 -5.09
CA ALA A 268 8.79 -13.30 -6.55
C ALA A 268 8.58 -11.95 -7.23
N PHE A 269 7.62 -11.17 -6.75
CA PHE A 269 7.30 -9.83 -7.22
C PHE A 269 7.44 -8.81 -6.08
N ARG A 270 7.51 -7.53 -6.46
CA ARG A 270 7.59 -6.37 -5.58
C ARG A 270 6.18 -5.80 -5.35
N PRO A 271 6.00 -4.86 -4.40
CA PRO A 271 4.77 -4.08 -4.28
C PRO A 271 4.40 -3.26 -5.54
N SER A 272 5.28 -3.18 -6.55
CA SER A 272 4.99 -2.59 -7.86
C SER A 272 4.40 -3.59 -8.86
N ASP A 273 4.16 -4.83 -8.41
CA ASP A 273 3.82 -6.00 -9.23
C ASP A 273 4.92 -6.41 -10.23
N ASP A 274 6.11 -5.79 -10.19
CA ASP A 274 7.27 -6.17 -11.01
C ASP A 274 8.07 -7.31 -10.37
N ALA A 275 8.58 -8.24 -11.18
CA ALA A 275 9.47 -9.31 -10.76
C ALA A 275 10.71 -8.77 -10.03
N THR A 276 11.09 -9.43 -8.94
CA THR A 276 12.32 -9.11 -8.24
C THR A 276 13.55 -9.54 -9.06
N THR A 277 14.58 -8.71 -9.07
CA THR A 277 15.89 -9.10 -9.65
C THR A 277 16.60 -10.09 -8.76
N LEU A 278 16.71 -9.77 -7.46
CA LEU A 278 17.18 -10.66 -6.40
C LEU A 278 16.01 -10.89 -5.47
N GLN A 279 15.70 -12.15 -5.19
CA GLN A 279 14.39 -12.51 -4.62
C GLN A 279 14.25 -12.22 -3.12
N TYR A 280 15.35 -11.97 -2.41
CA TYR A 280 15.28 -11.48 -1.03
C TYR A 280 15.02 -9.96 -1.02
N LEU A 281 13.76 -9.61 -1.26
CA LEU A 281 13.29 -8.22 -1.25
C LEU A 281 13.36 -7.67 0.18
N VAL A 282 14.40 -6.86 0.43
CA VAL A 282 14.76 -6.40 1.78
C VAL A 282 13.62 -5.66 2.49
N PRO A 283 12.94 -4.67 1.87
CA PRO A 283 11.86 -3.95 2.56
C PRO A 283 10.69 -4.84 2.96
N SER A 284 10.28 -5.76 2.09
CA SER A 284 9.16 -6.67 2.41
C SER A 284 9.54 -7.70 3.47
N ASN A 285 10.82 -8.12 3.55
CA ASN A 285 11.29 -8.96 4.66
C ASN A 285 11.25 -8.20 6.00
N PHE A 286 11.64 -6.92 6.05
CA PHE A 286 11.46 -6.09 7.25
C PHE A 286 9.99 -5.98 7.65
N PHE A 287 9.10 -5.83 6.67
CA PHE A 287 7.67 -5.74 6.94
C PHE A 287 7.12 -7.06 7.51
N ALA A 288 7.54 -8.21 6.97
CA ALA A 288 7.16 -9.53 7.49
C ALA A 288 7.61 -9.77 8.94
N VAL A 289 8.73 -9.19 9.38
CA VAL A 289 9.18 -9.27 10.79
C VAL A 289 8.25 -8.51 11.73
N SER A 290 7.67 -7.40 11.26
CA SER A 290 6.85 -6.50 12.09
C SER A 290 5.36 -6.86 12.10
N SER A 291 4.92 -7.59 11.08
CA SER A 291 3.51 -7.87 10.80
C SER A 291 2.97 -9.06 11.58
#